data_AF-A0A8H3NWY9-F1
#
_entry.id   AF-A0A8H3NWY9-F1
#
_cell.length_a   1.000
_cell.length_b   1.000
_cell.length_c   1.000
_cell.angle_alpha   90.00
_cell.angle_beta   90.00
_cell.angle_gamma   90.00
#
_symmetry.space_group_name_H-M   'P 1'
#
loop_
_entity.id
_entity.type
_entity.pdbx_description
1 polymer ?
#
loop_
_entity_poly.entity_id
_entity_poly.type
_entity_poly.pdbx_seq_one_letter_code
_entity_poly.pdbx_strand_id
1 'polypeptide(L)'
;MLHLTRLTSPAFLNRSFARAFSTTIMASTKHEFLCILPDKPDALAKRLEVRASHLEGVKPLVADGVITMGGAMLESHSTEGTPSFKGSAMLLMAESEEQARELLSKDIYVRSGVWDMEKAQIIPFKSAVRTALDGAAIYVQKFVRIYNMHVTTASPWAGASPPLPCDAGSFPLLSLESA
;
A
#
# COMPACT_ATOMS: atom_id res chain seq x y z
N MET A 1 51.69 -53.10 59.78
CA MET A 1 52.05 -51.84 59.08
C MET A 1 51.17 -51.74 57.85
N LEU A 2 50.02 -51.07 58.00
CA LEU A 2 49.61 -49.86 57.25
C LEU A 2 49.24 -50.16 55.78
N HIS A 3 47.93 -50.20 55.47
CA HIS A 3 47.19 -49.12 54.75
C HIS A 3 47.51 -49.13 53.24
N LEU A 4 46.61 -48.99 52.27
CA LEU A 4 45.28 -48.39 52.21
C LEU A 4 44.61 -48.84 50.89
N THR A 5 43.28 -48.81 50.87
CA THR A 5 42.37 -48.99 49.74
C THR A 5 42.52 -47.92 48.65
N ARG A 6 42.18 -48.26 47.38
CA ARG A 6 41.46 -47.34 46.47
C ARG A 6 40.77 -48.09 45.33
N LEU A 7 39.47 -48.27 45.52
CA LEU A 7 38.49 -48.48 44.45
C LEU A 7 38.41 -47.21 43.60
N THR A 8 38.41 -47.33 42.28
CA THR A 8 37.95 -46.25 41.41
C THR A 8 36.87 -46.80 40.47
N SER A 9 35.70 -46.18 40.61
CA SER A 9 34.42 -46.51 40.01
C SER A 9 34.42 -46.19 38.51
N PRO A 10 33.67 -46.92 37.65
CA PRO A 10 33.41 -46.44 36.30
C PRO A 10 32.56 -45.17 36.38
N ALA A 11 32.99 -44.13 35.67
CA ALA A 11 32.24 -42.90 35.53
C ALA A 11 30.91 -43.21 34.81
N PHE A 12 29.82 -43.21 35.57
CA PHE A 12 28.47 -43.17 35.02
C PHE A 12 28.31 -41.86 34.25
N LEU A 13 28.18 -41.95 32.94
CA LEU A 13 27.74 -40.85 32.09
C LEU A 13 26.36 -40.41 32.56
N ASN A 14 26.33 -39.31 33.31
CA ASN A 14 25.10 -38.62 33.68
C ASN A 14 24.51 -38.04 32.39
N ARG A 15 23.57 -38.77 31.78
CA ARG A 15 22.77 -38.24 30.67
C ARG A 15 21.82 -37.22 31.29
N SER A 16 22.31 -36.00 31.43
CA SER A 16 21.50 -34.83 31.73
C SER A 16 20.35 -34.81 30.73
N PHE A 17 19.13 -35.10 31.20
CA PHE A 17 17.92 -34.78 30.48
C PHE A 17 17.82 -33.25 30.46
N ALA A 18 18.52 -32.63 29.51
CA ALA A 18 18.23 -31.27 29.12
C ALA A 18 16.80 -31.30 28.57
N ARG A 19 15.85 -30.89 29.41
CA ARG A 19 14.47 -30.61 29.02
C ARG A 19 14.56 -29.48 28.00
N ALA A 20 14.60 -29.83 26.72
CA ALA A 20 14.48 -28.87 25.65
C ALA A 20 13.16 -28.14 25.89
N PHE A 21 13.24 -26.85 26.24
CA PHE A 21 12.09 -25.97 26.15
C PHE A 21 11.72 -25.93 24.67
N SER A 22 10.73 -26.73 24.29
CA SER A 22 10.06 -26.60 23.02
C SER A 22 9.42 -25.22 23.03
N THR A 23 10.07 -24.24 22.42
CA THR A 23 9.38 -23.05 21.94
C THR A 23 8.40 -23.54 20.89
N THR A 24 7.21 -23.91 21.33
CA THR A 24 6.06 -24.01 20.43
C THR A 24 6.00 -22.66 19.75
N ILE A 25 6.39 -22.59 18.48
CA ILE A 25 5.95 -21.52 17.61
C ILE A 25 4.43 -21.68 17.65
N MET A 26 3.78 -20.88 18.51
CA MET A 26 2.35 -20.71 18.49
C MET A 26 2.07 -20.22 17.08
N ALA A 27 1.61 -21.12 16.22
CA ALA A 27 1.13 -20.74 14.91
C ALA A 27 0.02 -19.73 15.19
N SER A 28 0.31 -18.45 14.96
CA SER A 28 -0.61 -17.35 15.16
C SER A 28 -1.84 -17.63 14.30
N THR A 29 -2.93 -17.99 14.96
CA THR A 29 -4.20 -18.25 14.28
C THR A 29 -4.79 -16.89 13.92
N LYS A 30 -4.50 -16.44 12.70
CA LYS A 30 -5.13 -15.22 12.18
C LYS A 30 -6.56 -15.51 11.79
N HIS A 31 -7.44 -14.62 12.24
CA HIS A 31 -8.84 -14.54 11.87
C HIS A 31 -9.04 -13.41 10.88
N GLU A 32 -10.16 -13.48 10.18
CA GLU A 32 -10.54 -12.51 9.19
C GLU A 32 -11.52 -11.50 9.79
N PHE A 33 -11.32 -10.23 9.46
CA PHE A 33 -12.14 -9.13 9.94
C PHE A 33 -12.64 -8.30 8.76
N LEU A 34 -13.95 -8.01 8.75
CA LEU A 34 -14.54 -6.99 7.91
C LEU A 34 -14.35 -5.65 8.58
N CYS A 35 -13.58 -4.78 7.93
CA CYS A 35 -13.33 -3.42 8.37
C CYS A 35 -14.18 -2.48 7.51
N ILE A 36 -15.11 -1.77 8.16
CA ILE A 36 -15.89 -0.67 7.56
C ILE A 36 -15.34 0.62 8.18
N LEU A 37 -14.78 1.48 7.32
CA LEU A 37 -13.97 2.62 7.72
C LEU A 37 -14.58 3.89 7.10
N PRO A 38 -15.55 4.54 7.77
CA PRO A 38 -16.14 5.77 7.27
C PRO A 38 -15.10 6.88 7.13
N ASP A 39 -15.27 7.74 6.12
CA ASP A 39 -14.51 8.97 6.05
C ASP A 39 -15.10 10.00 7.05
N LYS A 40 -14.26 10.90 7.56
CA LYS A 40 -14.73 12.08 8.28
C LYS A 40 -15.46 13.04 7.33
N PRO A 41 -16.36 13.90 7.85
CA PRO A 41 -16.93 15.00 7.08
C PRO A 41 -15.83 15.83 6.41
N ASP A 42 -16.06 16.24 5.16
CA ASP A 42 -15.16 17.09 4.36
C ASP A 42 -13.75 16.52 4.12
N ALA A 43 -13.54 15.21 4.32
CA ALA A 43 -12.25 14.55 4.14
C ALA A 43 -11.86 14.32 2.67
N LEU A 44 -12.72 14.63 1.70
CA LEU A 44 -12.53 14.31 0.27
C LEU A 44 -11.20 14.86 -0.27
N ALA A 45 -10.91 16.14 -0.03
CA ALA A 45 -9.69 16.76 -0.53
C ALA A 45 -8.44 16.06 0.02
N LYS A 46 -8.43 15.79 1.34
CA LYS A 46 -7.31 15.11 1.99
C LYS A 46 -7.17 13.67 1.53
N ARG A 47 -8.29 12.97 1.33
CA ARG A 47 -8.32 11.61 0.78
C ARG A 47 -7.65 11.56 -0.58
N LEU A 48 -7.98 12.46 -1.49
CA LEU A 48 -7.39 12.50 -2.82
C LEU A 48 -5.89 12.83 -2.77
N GLU A 49 -5.49 13.79 -1.92
CA GLU A 49 -4.10 14.19 -1.70
C GLU A 49 -3.23 13.00 -1.28
N VAL A 50 -3.67 12.20 -0.31
CA VAL A 50 -2.85 11.12 0.28
C VAL A 50 -3.14 9.73 -0.29
N ARG A 51 -4.07 9.62 -1.27
CA ARG A 51 -4.51 8.34 -1.85
C ARG A 51 -3.37 7.52 -2.42
N ALA A 52 -2.43 8.15 -3.12
CA ALA A 52 -1.28 7.47 -3.69
C ALA A 52 -0.46 6.79 -2.58
N SER A 53 -0.15 7.53 -1.51
CA SER A 53 0.57 7.01 -0.34
C SER A 53 -0.19 5.90 0.39
N HIS A 54 -1.52 5.99 0.48
CA HIS A 54 -2.35 4.92 1.03
C HIS A 54 -2.20 3.63 0.21
N LEU A 55 -2.32 3.72 -1.12
CA LEU A 55 -2.19 2.55 -1.99
C LEU A 55 -0.78 1.95 -1.93
N GLU A 56 0.29 2.75 -1.85
CA GLU A 56 1.65 2.27 -1.64
C GLU A 56 1.81 1.53 -0.30
N GLY A 57 1.17 2.02 0.78
CA GLY A 57 1.17 1.36 2.08
C GLY A 57 0.40 0.03 2.11
N VAL A 58 -0.66 -0.09 1.31
CA VAL A 58 -1.49 -1.30 1.22
C VAL A 58 -0.83 -2.41 0.39
N LYS A 59 -0.01 -2.08 -0.61
CA LYS A 59 0.69 -3.07 -1.46
C LYS A 59 1.37 -4.22 -0.70
N PRO A 60 2.28 -3.95 0.26
CA PRO A 60 2.94 -5.03 0.99
C PRO A 60 1.95 -5.84 1.83
N LEU A 61 0.91 -5.22 2.39
CA LEU A 61 -0.11 -5.92 3.16
C LEU A 61 -0.93 -6.90 2.30
N VAL A 62 -1.15 -6.56 1.02
CA VAL A 62 -1.78 -7.47 0.06
C VAL A 62 -0.84 -8.61 -0.32
N ALA A 63 0.44 -8.31 -0.56
CA ALA A 63 1.45 -9.32 -0.87
C ALA A 63 1.62 -10.34 0.27
N ASP A 64 1.57 -9.88 1.51
CA ASP A 64 1.68 -10.70 2.73
C ASP A 64 0.37 -11.41 3.11
N GLY A 65 -0.71 -11.21 2.34
CA GLY A 65 -2.04 -11.78 2.62
C GLY A 65 -2.72 -11.20 3.86
N VAL A 66 -2.21 -10.08 4.40
CA VAL A 66 -2.81 -9.35 5.52
C VAL A 66 -4.10 -8.67 5.06
N ILE A 67 -4.11 -8.06 3.88
CA ILE A 67 -5.32 -7.51 3.25
C ILE A 67 -5.66 -8.39 2.05
N THR A 68 -6.89 -8.90 2.03
CA THR A 68 -7.34 -9.90 1.05
C THR A 68 -8.41 -9.37 0.09
N MET A 69 -9.06 -8.27 0.47
CA MET A 69 -10.00 -7.51 -0.34
C MET A 69 -10.00 -6.07 0.19
N GLY A 70 -10.07 -5.08 -0.70
CA GLY A 70 -10.18 -3.68 -0.30
C GLY A 70 -10.82 -2.83 -1.39
N GLY A 71 -11.63 -1.86 -0.99
CA GLY A 71 -12.34 -0.97 -1.91
C GLY A 71 -12.81 0.32 -1.25
N ALA A 72 -13.09 1.31 -2.09
CA ALA A 72 -13.71 2.55 -1.65
C ALA A 72 -15.23 2.35 -1.54
N MET A 73 -15.82 2.79 -0.42
CA MET A 73 -17.27 2.90 -0.32
C MET A 73 -17.70 4.21 -0.96
N LEU A 74 -18.63 4.15 -1.91
CA LEU A 74 -19.13 5.30 -2.64
C LEU A 74 -20.51 5.72 -2.12
N GLU A 75 -20.82 7.00 -2.25
CA GLU A 75 -22.19 7.51 -2.00
C GLU A 75 -23.12 7.11 -3.14
N SER A 76 -22.64 7.18 -4.38
CA SER A 76 -23.37 6.76 -5.57
C SER A 76 -22.42 6.23 -6.66
N HIS A 77 -22.97 5.41 -7.56
CA HIS A 77 -22.24 4.89 -8.72
C HIS A 77 -22.31 5.87 -9.91
N SER A 78 -21.85 7.11 -9.72
CA SER A 78 -21.76 8.07 -10.82
C SER A 78 -20.64 7.67 -11.79
N THR A 79 -20.90 7.82 -13.09
CA THR A 79 -19.91 7.62 -14.17
C THR A 79 -19.16 8.89 -14.53
N GLU A 80 -19.58 10.05 -14.02
CA GLU A 80 -19.03 11.35 -14.37
C GLU A 80 -18.44 12.06 -13.14
N GLY A 81 -17.25 12.63 -13.32
CA GLY A 81 -16.53 13.42 -12.31
C GLY A 81 -15.78 12.60 -11.26
N THR A 82 -15.34 13.30 -10.22
CA THR A 82 -14.69 12.69 -9.04
C THR A 82 -15.75 11.92 -8.24
N PRO A 83 -15.54 10.63 -7.93
CA PRO A 83 -16.50 9.87 -7.14
C PRO A 83 -16.67 10.48 -5.75
N SER A 84 -17.91 10.51 -5.27
CA SER A 84 -18.19 10.83 -3.87
C SER A 84 -17.89 9.61 -3.00
N PHE A 85 -16.98 9.78 -2.04
CA PHE A 85 -16.56 8.72 -1.12
C PHE A 85 -17.29 8.87 0.22
N LYS A 86 -17.72 7.74 0.78
CA LYS A 86 -18.24 7.66 2.16
C LYS A 86 -17.33 6.91 3.11
N GLY A 87 -16.23 6.33 2.60
CA GLY A 87 -15.31 5.54 3.39
C GLY A 87 -14.58 4.47 2.59
N SER A 88 -14.08 3.47 3.29
CA SER A 88 -13.44 2.29 2.71
C SER A 88 -13.96 1.02 3.39
N ALA A 89 -13.93 -0.08 2.66
CA ALA A 89 -14.21 -1.39 3.20
C ALA A 89 -13.07 -2.33 2.83
N MET A 90 -12.63 -3.17 3.76
CA MET A 90 -11.60 -4.16 3.49
C MET A 90 -11.75 -5.40 4.36
N LEU A 91 -11.06 -6.46 3.94
CA LEU A 91 -10.93 -7.69 4.69
C LEU A 91 -9.48 -7.87 5.12
N LEU A 92 -9.30 -7.89 6.45
CA LEU A 92 -7.99 -7.87 7.10
C LEU A 92 -7.78 -9.13 7.95
N MET A 93 -6.60 -9.73 7.87
CA MET A 93 -6.19 -10.90 8.64
C MET A 93 -5.41 -10.47 9.88
N ALA A 94 -5.92 -10.78 11.07
CA ALA A 94 -5.31 -10.45 12.35
C ALA A 94 -5.63 -11.51 13.42
N GLU A 95 -4.83 -11.58 14.47
CA GLU A 95 -5.05 -12.44 15.64
C GLU A 95 -6.23 -11.98 16.50
N SER A 96 -6.47 -10.67 16.55
CA SER A 96 -7.54 -10.07 17.33
C SER A 96 -8.03 -8.75 16.72
N GLU A 97 -9.16 -8.24 17.24
CA GLU A 97 -9.70 -6.95 16.83
C GLU A 97 -8.74 -5.80 17.18
N GLU A 98 -8.00 -5.91 18.29
CA GLU A 98 -7.00 -4.93 18.72
C GLU A 98 -5.81 -4.90 17.75
N GLN A 99 -5.31 -6.07 17.32
CA GLN A 99 -4.26 -6.12 16.30
C GLN A 99 -4.77 -5.56 14.96
N ALA A 100 -6.03 -5.82 14.59
CA ALA A 100 -6.63 -5.19 13.42
C ALA A 100 -6.68 -3.66 13.55
N ARG A 101 -7.10 -3.12 14.71
CA ARG A 101 -7.06 -1.67 14.98
C ARG A 101 -5.64 -1.10 14.89
N GLU A 102 -4.65 -1.82 15.42
CA GLU A 102 -3.25 -1.39 15.39
C GLU A 102 -2.69 -1.37 13.96
N LEU A 103 -3.04 -2.35 13.13
CA LEU A 103 -2.66 -2.37 11.72
C LEU A 103 -3.30 -1.21 10.96
N LEU A 104 -4.60 -0.96 11.20
CA LEU A 104 -5.33 0.15 10.57
C LEU A 104 -4.77 1.52 10.99
N SER A 105 -4.37 1.70 12.26
CA SER A 105 -3.88 2.99 12.77
C SER A 105 -2.59 3.47 12.10
N LYS A 106 -1.83 2.55 11.49
CA LYS A 106 -0.61 2.84 10.73
C LYS A 106 -0.90 3.42 9.35
N ASP A 107 -2.12 3.26 8.83
CA ASP A 107 -2.51 3.77 7.53
C ASP A 107 -2.46 5.30 7.48
N ILE A 108 -2.06 5.85 6.33
CA ILE A 108 -2.01 7.30 6.14
C ILE A 108 -3.40 7.93 6.21
N TYR A 109 -4.48 7.22 5.83
CA TYR A 109 -5.84 7.72 6.00
C TYR A 109 -6.23 7.88 7.47
N VAL A 110 -5.70 7.07 8.38
CA VAL A 110 -5.87 7.33 9.82
C VAL A 110 -5.02 8.53 10.25
N ARG A 111 -3.72 8.49 9.94
CA ARG A 111 -2.76 9.50 10.42
C ARG A 111 -3.02 10.91 9.86
N SER A 112 -3.62 11.02 8.69
CA SER A 112 -4.01 12.28 8.05
C SER A 112 -5.43 12.73 8.38
N GLY A 113 -6.18 11.96 9.17
CA GLY A 113 -7.53 12.31 9.59
C GLY A 113 -8.61 12.09 8.53
N VAL A 114 -8.38 11.24 7.53
CA VAL A 114 -9.38 10.86 6.53
C VAL A 114 -10.42 9.91 7.13
N TRP A 115 -9.98 8.84 7.79
CA TRP A 115 -10.91 7.88 8.40
C TRP A 115 -11.39 8.32 9.78
N ASP A 116 -12.68 8.11 10.03
CA ASP A 116 -13.33 8.27 11.32
C ASP A 116 -13.23 6.97 12.12
N MET A 117 -12.12 6.81 12.87
CA MET A 117 -11.87 5.60 13.66
C MET A 117 -12.83 5.41 14.84
N GLU A 118 -13.56 6.47 15.25
CA GLU A 118 -14.59 6.37 16.29
C GLU A 118 -15.85 5.67 15.75
N LYS A 119 -16.13 5.81 14.45
CA LYS A 119 -17.25 5.14 13.75
C LYS A 119 -16.82 3.90 12.98
N ALA A 120 -15.54 3.55 13.02
CA ALA A 120 -15.03 2.35 12.36
C ALA A 120 -15.62 1.09 13.00
N GLN A 121 -16.00 0.14 12.15
CA GLN A 121 -16.46 -1.19 12.57
C GLN A 121 -15.43 -2.22 12.15
N ILE A 122 -15.02 -3.07 13.07
CA ILE A 122 -14.10 -4.18 12.84
C ILE A 122 -14.81 -5.43 13.33
N ILE A 123 -15.29 -6.22 12.38
CA ILE A 123 -16.26 -7.29 12.66
C ILE A 123 -15.60 -8.63 12.33
N PRO A 124 -15.57 -9.61 13.25
CA PRO A 124 -15.15 -10.97 12.92
C PRO A 124 -15.96 -11.50 11.73
N PHE A 125 -15.26 -11.91 10.68
CA PHE A 125 -15.87 -12.26 9.40
C PHE A 125 -15.32 -13.59 8.89
N LYS A 126 -16.13 -14.30 8.11
CA LYS A 126 -15.71 -15.50 7.42
C LYS A 126 -16.28 -15.48 6.00
N SER A 127 -15.39 -15.29 5.05
CA SER A 127 -15.75 -15.20 3.64
C SER A 127 -16.18 -16.56 3.12
N ALA A 128 -17.38 -16.62 2.57
CA ALA A 128 -17.85 -17.80 1.84
C ALA A 128 -17.26 -17.87 0.43
N VAL A 129 -17.08 -16.71 -0.21
CA VAL A 129 -16.55 -16.58 -1.57
C VAL A 129 -15.67 -15.35 -1.67
N ARG A 130 -14.53 -15.48 -2.36
CA ARG A 130 -13.69 -14.37 -2.80
C ARG A 130 -13.16 -14.69 -4.18
N THR A 131 -13.47 -13.82 -5.12
CA THR A 131 -12.97 -13.91 -6.49
C THR A 131 -12.55 -12.52 -6.91
N ALA A 132 -11.40 -12.42 -7.56
CA ALA A 132 -11.02 -11.17 -8.21
C ALA A 132 -12.04 -10.86 -9.32
N LEU A 133 -12.57 -9.64 -9.33
CA LEU A 133 -13.33 -9.17 -10.48
C LEU A 133 -12.37 -9.16 -11.68
N ASP A 134 -12.73 -9.91 -12.71
CA ASP A 134 -12.08 -9.97 -14.02
C ASP A 134 -10.71 -10.65 -14.10
N GLY A 135 -10.56 -11.89 -13.61
CA GLY A 135 -9.55 -12.86 -14.12
C GLY A 135 -8.07 -12.41 -14.20
N ALA A 136 -7.69 -11.32 -13.55
CA ALA A 136 -6.39 -10.69 -13.65
C ALA A 136 -5.80 -10.56 -12.25
N ALA A 137 -4.75 -11.34 -12.03
CA ALA A 137 -3.90 -11.26 -10.87
C ALA A 137 -3.49 -9.79 -10.57
N ILE A 138 -3.69 -9.40 -9.31
CA ILE A 138 -3.02 -8.27 -8.62
C ILE A 138 -3.34 -6.88 -9.21
N TYR A 139 -4.51 -6.36 -8.85
CA TYR A 139 -5.03 -5.05 -9.27
C TYR A 139 -4.58 -3.90 -8.36
N VAL A 140 -3.28 -3.76 -8.07
CA VAL A 140 -2.80 -2.50 -7.47
C VAL A 140 -2.36 -1.50 -8.56
N GLN A 141 -2.10 -1.95 -9.78
CA GLN A 141 -1.66 -1.07 -10.88
C GLN A 141 -2.80 -0.40 -11.68
N LYS A 142 -3.92 -1.08 -11.93
CA LYS A 142 -4.98 -0.51 -12.80
C LYS A 142 -5.85 0.55 -12.10
N PHE A 143 -5.96 0.54 -10.77
CA PHE A 143 -6.72 1.56 -10.03
C PHE A 143 -6.07 2.96 -10.13
N VAL A 144 -4.75 3.05 -10.27
CA VAL A 144 -4.05 4.32 -10.48
C VAL A 144 -4.42 4.95 -11.83
N ARG A 145 -4.64 4.14 -12.88
CA ARG A 145 -4.90 4.64 -14.24
C ARG A 145 -6.30 5.26 -14.41
N ILE A 146 -7.30 4.76 -13.69
CA ILE A 146 -8.69 5.27 -13.78
C ILE A 146 -8.87 6.59 -13.02
N TYR A 147 -8.14 6.79 -11.91
CA TYR A 147 -8.36 7.94 -11.02
C TYR A 147 -7.34 9.08 -11.15
N ASN A 148 -6.21 8.88 -11.83
CA ASN A 148 -5.18 9.92 -11.96
C ASN A 148 -5.31 10.77 -13.24
N MET A 149 -6.45 10.71 -13.93
CA MET A 149 -6.68 11.41 -15.21
C MET A 149 -6.94 12.93 -15.05
N HIS A 150 -6.99 13.46 -13.84
CA HIS A 150 -7.31 14.88 -13.57
C HIS A 150 -6.18 15.69 -12.93
N VAL A 151 -4.91 15.32 -13.14
CA VAL A 151 -3.77 16.18 -12.83
C VAL A 151 -2.76 16.14 -13.97
N THR A 152 -3.14 16.67 -15.14
CA THR A 152 -2.18 17.02 -16.20
C THR A 152 -2.75 18.11 -17.10
N THR A 153 -2.93 19.32 -16.56
CA THR A 153 -2.87 20.53 -17.37
C THR A 153 -1.43 21.04 -17.34
N ALA A 154 -0.55 20.37 -18.08
CA ALA A 154 0.75 20.93 -18.41
C ALA A 154 0.56 22.05 -19.45
N SER A 155 1.01 23.24 -19.08
CA SER A 155 1.05 24.46 -19.89
C SER A 155 1.74 24.24 -21.25
N PRO A 156 1.19 24.72 -22.39
CA PRO A 156 1.76 24.46 -23.71
C PRO A 156 2.71 25.59 -24.14
N TRP A 157 3.79 25.89 -23.40
CA TRP A 157 4.85 26.78 -23.91
C TRP A 157 6.23 26.29 -23.49
N ALA A 158 6.74 25.30 -24.23
CA ALA A 158 8.16 25.00 -24.28
C ALA A 158 8.53 24.55 -25.71
N GLY A 159 9.19 25.44 -26.44
CA GLY A 159 10.15 25.08 -27.49
C GLY A 159 9.65 25.04 -28.94
N ALA A 160 9.78 26.17 -29.65
CA ALA A 160 10.13 26.17 -31.07
C ALA A 160 10.75 27.53 -31.44
N SER A 161 12.08 27.62 -31.41
CA SER A 161 12.79 28.67 -32.14
C SER A 161 12.81 28.28 -33.63
N PRO A 162 12.53 29.22 -34.57
CA PRO A 162 12.58 28.91 -35.99
C PRO A 162 14.03 28.73 -36.48
N PRO A 163 14.28 27.87 -37.49
CA PRO A 163 15.62 27.69 -38.04
C PRO A 163 16.04 28.89 -38.89
N LEU A 164 17.30 29.30 -38.76
CA LEU A 164 17.96 30.29 -39.61
C LEU A 164 18.16 29.72 -41.02
N PRO A 165 17.93 30.49 -42.10
CA PRO A 165 18.35 30.10 -43.44
C PRO A 165 19.83 30.47 -43.67
N CYS A 166 20.60 29.49 -44.13
CA CYS A 166 21.96 29.64 -44.62
C CYS A 166 21.99 30.00 -46.13
N ASP A 167 22.71 31.09 -46.42
CA ASP A 167 23.53 31.45 -47.59
C ASP A 167 23.09 31.12 -49.01
N ALA A 168 22.97 32.19 -49.82
CA ALA A 168 23.45 32.18 -51.20
C ALA A 168 23.84 33.60 -51.67
N GLY A 169 25.11 33.75 -52.07
CA GLY A 169 25.45 34.58 -53.24
C GLY A 169 25.93 36.01 -53.01
N SER A 170 27.25 36.17 -52.97
CA SER A 170 27.97 37.43 -53.24
C SER A 170 27.69 37.96 -54.67
N PHE A 171 27.59 39.29 -54.84
CA PHE A 171 28.19 40.12 -55.92
C PHE A 171 27.77 41.60 -55.75
N PRO A 172 28.49 42.59 -56.31
CA PRO A 172 28.84 43.81 -55.62
C PRO A 172 28.05 45.04 -56.10
N LEU A 173 28.11 46.07 -55.26
CA LEU A 173 27.63 47.44 -55.48
C LEU A 173 28.31 48.09 -56.70
N LEU A 174 27.53 48.64 -57.65
CA LEU A 174 27.97 49.68 -58.58
C LEU A 174 26.79 50.55 -59.06
N SER A 175 26.91 51.82 -58.71
CA SER A 175 26.39 53.12 -59.17
C SER A 175 25.33 53.29 -60.29
N LEU A 176 24.41 54.23 -60.01
CA LEU A 176 23.79 55.30 -60.83
C LEU A 176 23.99 55.31 -62.37
N GLU A 177 22.90 55.44 -63.15
CA GLU A 177 22.51 56.67 -63.89
C GLU A 177 21.19 56.56 -64.69
N SER A 178 20.48 57.70 -64.76
CA SER A 178 19.54 58.24 -65.77
C SER A 178 18.20 57.54 -66.12
N ALA A 179 17.09 58.19 -65.72
CA ALA A 179 16.11 58.84 -66.61
C ALA A 179 15.30 59.89 -65.83
#